data_AF-A0A927XB41-F1
#
_entry.id   AF-A0A927XB41-F1
#
_cell.length_a   1.000
_cell.length_b   1.000
_cell.length_c   1.000
_cell.angle_alpha   90.00
_cell.angle_beta   90.00
_cell.angle_gamma   90.00
#
_symmetry.space_group_name_H-M   'P 1'
#
loop_
_entity.id
_entity.type
_entity.pdbx_description
1 polymer ?
#
loop_
_entity_poly.entity_id
_entity_poly.type
_entity_poly.pdbx_seq_one_letter_code
_entity_poly.pdbx_strand_id
1 'polypeptide(L)' 'MKKVSLAKKAGLNLKRLIKKSKYKTQVNFSKVMGVNPTTTRRWIYYGINDINKIVSIAETLNIDFKELLK' A
#
# COMPACT_ATOMS: atom_id res chain seq x y z
N MET A 1 -5.45 -14.09 -19.89
CA MET A 1 -5.05 -13.63 -18.54
C MET A 1 -6.18 -12.81 -17.92
N LYS A 2 -6.62 -13.12 -16.69
CA LYS A 2 -7.58 -12.26 -15.96
C LYS A 2 -6.90 -10.90 -15.71
N LYS A 3 -7.55 -9.79 -16.12
CA LYS A 3 -7.11 -8.44 -15.77
C LYS A 3 -7.06 -8.32 -14.25
N VAL A 4 -5.88 -7.98 -13.71
CA VAL A 4 -5.71 -7.67 -12.29
C VAL A 4 -6.46 -6.36 -12.01
N SER A 5 -7.35 -6.36 -11.02
CA SER A 5 -8.09 -5.14 -10.66
C SER A 5 -7.13 -4.05 -10.15
N LEU A 6 -7.51 -2.78 -10.32
CA LEU A 6 -6.73 -1.65 -9.79
C LEU A 6 -6.48 -1.78 -8.28
N ALA A 7 -7.49 -2.25 -7.54
CA ALA A 7 -7.36 -2.51 -6.10
C ALA A 7 -6.27 -3.54 -5.79
N LYS A 8 -6.21 -4.63 -6.55
CA LYS A 8 -5.19 -5.67 -6.38
C LYS A 8 -3.80 -5.16 -6.77
N LYS A 9 -3.73 -4.32 -7.80
CA LYS A 9 -2.49 -3.66 -8.24
C LYS A 9 -1.93 -2.72 -7.17
N ALA A 10 -2.79 -1.93 -6.54
CA ALA A 10 -2.45 -1.09 -5.38
C ALA A 10 -1.79 -1.89 -4.25
N GLY A 11 -2.37 -3.02 -3.87
CA GLY A 11 -1.80 -3.90 -2.84
C GLY A 11 -0.42 -4.46 -3.20
N LEU A 12 -0.25 -4.92 -4.45
CA LEU A 12 1.03 -5.45 -4.91
C LEU A 12 2.12 -4.37 -4.93
N ASN A 13 1.79 -3.17 -5.41
CA ASN A 13 2.72 -2.05 -5.43
C ASN A 13 3.06 -1.54 -4.04
N LEU A 14 2.10 -1.53 -3.11
CA LEU A 14 2.35 -1.15 -1.72
C LEU A 14 3.50 -1.93 -1.11
N LYS A 15 3.56 -3.26 -1.32
CA LYS A 15 4.68 -4.09 -0.82
C LYS A 15 6.03 -3.61 -1.35
N ARG A 16 6.12 -3.33 -2.65
CA ARG A 16 7.34 -2.86 -3.31
C ARG A 16 7.74 -1.46 -2.80
N LEU A 17 6.77 -0.56 -2.66
CA LEU A 17 6.98 0.81 -2.23
C LEU A 17 7.42 0.89 -0.76
N ILE A 18 6.80 0.10 0.14
CA ILE A 18 7.25 -0.02 1.54
C ILE A 18 8.73 -0.44 1.60
N LYS A 19 9.13 -1.44 0.81
CA LYS A 19 10.52 -1.93 0.80
C LYS A 19 11.51 -0.86 0.33
N LYS A 20 11.11 -0.02 -0.63
CA LYS A 20 11.95 1.08 -1.14
C LYS A 20 11.96 2.31 -0.24
N SER A 21 10.89 2.54 0.53
CA SER A 21 10.75 3.67 1.44
C SER A 21 11.71 3.61 2.65
N LYS A 22 11.67 4.66 3.48
CA LYS A 22 12.35 4.69 4.80
C LYS A 22 11.82 3.64 5.78
N TYR A 23 10.59 3.14 5.59
CA TYR A 23 9.98 2.19 6.53
C TYR A 23 10.56 0.78 6.40
N LYS A 24 10.98 0.39 5.20
CA LYS A 24 11.60 -0.91 4.82
C LYS A 24 10.74 -2.15 5.02
N THR A 25 9.95 -2.22 6.09
CA THR A 25 9.16 -3.38 6.50
C THR A 25 7.69 -3.03 6.68
N GLN A 26 6.82 -4.04 6.52
CA GLN A 26 5.39 -3.88 6.75
C GLN A 26 5.11 -3.47 8.20
N VAL A 27 5.86 -4.00 9.17
CA VAL A 27 5.68 -3.69 10.59
C VAL A 27 5.95 -2.21 10.86
N ASN A 28 7.06 -1.67 10.36
CA ASN A 28 7.40 -0.25 10.55
C ASN A 28 6.41 0.68 9.85
N PHE A 29 6.00 0.32 8.62
CA PHE A 29 4.98 1.08 7.89
C PHE A 29 3.65 1.12 8.66
N SER A 30 3.23 -0.02 9.22
CA SER A 30 1.97 -0.13 9.98
C SER A 30 1.98 0.73 11.22
N LYS A 31 3.12 0.83 11.92
CA LYS A 31 3.30 1.72 13.08
C LYS A 31 3.04 3.19 12.71
N VAL A 32 3.60 3.66 11.60
CA VAL A 32 3.43 5.06 11.16
C VAL A 32 2.02 5.34 10.66
N MET A 33 1.37 4.36 10.03
CA MET A 33 -0.04 4.44 9.65
C MET A 33 -1.02 4.32 10.83
N GLY A 34 -0.55 4.02 12.05
CA GLY A 34 -1.42 3.80 13.21
C GLY A 34 -2.31 2.55 13.08
N VAL A 35 -1.88 1.53 12.33
CA VAL A 35 -2.65 0.29 12.11
C VAL A 35 -1.90 -0.97 12.54
N ASN A 36 -2.63 -2.06 12.72
CA ASN A 36 -2.03 -3.37 12.98
C ASN A 36 -1.28 -3.90 11.73
N PRO A 37 -0.10 -4.54 11.87
CA PRO A 37 0.60 -5.20 10.76
C PRO A 37 -0.29 -6.13 9.91
N THR A 38 -1.26 -6.78 10.52
CA THR A 38 -2.26 -7.63 9.85
C THR A 38 -3.11 -6.83 8.85
N THR A 39 -3.46 -5.58 9.18
CA THR A 39 -4.20 -4.68 8.29
C THR A 39 -3.38 -4.35 7.05
N THR A 40 -2.12 -3.97 7.22
CA THR A 40 -1.19 -3.74 6.10
C THR A 40 -1.00 -5.02 5.27
N ARG A 41 -0.89 -6.18 5.91
CA ARG A 41 -0.82 -7.48 5.21
C ARG A 41 -2.08 -7.71 4.36
N ARG A 42 -3.26 -7.39 4.89
CA ARG A 42 -4.54 -7.49 4.16
C ARG A 42 -4.58 -6.55 2.97
N TRP A 43 -4.13 -5.29 3.11
CA TRP A 43 -4.04 -4.36 1.98
C TRP A 43 -3.14 -4.89 0.88
N ILE A 44 -1.99 -5.46 1.23
CA ILE A 44 -1.05 -6.04 0.27
C ILE A 44 -1.65 -7.27 -0.42
N TYR A 45 -2.29 -8.15 0.35
CA TYR A 45 -2.77 -9.43 -0.17
C TYR A 45 -4.12 -9.32 -0.89
N TYR A 46 -5.10 -8.61 -0.34
CA TYR A 46 -6.45 -8.49 -0.91
C TYR A 46 -6.61 -7.28 -1.83
N GLY A 47 -5.74 -6.28 -1.68
CA GLY A 47 -5.83 -5.02 -2.40
C GLY A 47 -6.46 -3.90 -1.57
N ILE A 48 -6.56 -2.72 -2.18
CA ILE A 48 -7.06 -1.50 -1.55
C ILE A 48 -8.10 -0.89 -2.49
N ASN A 49 -9.36 -0.90 -2.07
CA ASN A 49 -10.51 -0.45 -2.87
C ASN A 49 -11.03 0.95 -2.47
N ASP A 50 -10.41 1.55 -1.46
CA ASP A 50 -10.76 2.87 -0.93
C ASP A 50 -9.75 3.91 -1.40
N ILE A 51 -10.22 4.90 -2.18
CA ILE A 51 -9.37 5.95 -2.76
C ILE A 51 -8.71 6.83 -1.68
N ASN A 52 -9.43 7.14 -0.60
CA ASN A 52 -8.89 7.96 0.50
C ASN A 52 -7.75 7.21 1.19
N LYS A 53 -7.86 5.88 1.28
CA LYS A 53 -6.81 5.02 1.81
C LYS A 53 -5.58 4.99 0.91
N ILE A 54 -5.77 4.91 -0.40
CA ILE A 54 -4.68 4.98 -1.38
C ILE A 54 -3.93 6.32 -1.25
N VAL A 55 -4.67 7.43 -1.13
CA VAL A 55 -4.08 8.77 -0.94
C VAL A 55 -3.29 8.86 0.37
N SER A 56 -3.88 8.47 1.50
CA SER A 56 -3.21 8.49 2.80
C SER A 56 -1.94 7.64 2.85
N ILE A 57 -1.95 6.48 2.19
CA ILE A 57 -0.77 5.63 2.03
C ILE A 57 0.31 6.32 1.19
N ALA A 58 -0.08 7.00 0.11
CA ALA A 58 0.84 7.72 -0.76
C ALA A 58 1.49 8.90 -0.04
N GLU A 59 0.71 9.68 0.71
CA GLU A 59 1.19 10.77 1.57
C GLU A 59 2.20 10.26 2.60
N THR A 60 1.89 9.15 3.26
CA THR A 60 2.80 8.52 4.24
C THR A 60 4.10 8.05 3.58
N LEU A 61 4.01 7.51 2.37
CA LEU A 61 5.19 7.08 1.59
C LEU A 61 5.92 8.25 0.91
N ASN A 62 5.37 9.47 0.96
CA ASN A 62 5.83 10.66 0.25
C ASN A 62 6.02 10.42 -1.26
N ILE A 63 4.97 9.89 -1.91
CA ILE A 63 4.92 9.59 -3.34
C ILE A 63 3.60 10.08 -3.96
N ASP A 64 3.57 10.23 -5.28
CA ASP A 64 2.29 10.40 -6.01
C ASP A 64 1.44 9.12 -5.86
N PHE A 65 0.15 9.27 -5.53
CA PHE A 65 -0.78 8.14 -5.38
C PHE A 65 -0.90 7.28 -6.63
N LYS A 66 -0.65 7.84 -7.83
CA LYS A 66 -0.60 7.09 -9.10
C LYS A 66 0.45 5.98 -9.07
N GLU A 67 1.53 6.12 -8.28
CA GLU A 67 2.54 5.06 -8.11
C GLU A 67 1.99 3.77 -7.51
N LEU A 68 0.90 3.85 -6.73
CA LEU A 68 0.20 2.66 -6.25
C LEU A 68 -0.60 1.99 -7.38
N LEU A 69 -1.05 2.73 -8.39
CA LEU A 69 -1.90 2.22 -9.47
C LEU A 69 -1.12 1.80 -10.74
N LYS A 70 0.17 2.14 -10.82
CA LYS A 70 1.08 1.82 -11.94
C LYS A 70 1.43 0.35 -12.09
#